data_AF-A0A177R2X4-F1
#
_entry.id   AF-A0A177R2X4-F1
#
_cell.length_a   1.000
_cell.length_b   1.000
_cell.length_c   1.000
_cell.angle_alpha   90.00
_cell.angle_beta   90.00
_cell.angle_gamma   90.00
#
_symmetry.space_group_name_H-M   'P 1'
#
loop_
_entity.id
_entity.type
_entity.pdbx_description
1 polymer ?
#
loop_
_entity_poly.entity_id
_entity_poly.type
_entity_poly.pdbx_seq_one_letter_code
_entity_poly.pdbx_strand_id
1 'polypeptide(L)'
;MRLAVTTMILALAALASGCSSVEWKQMSLQPLRNEQGFVVGQKETLCDCKNGERIARIALFEPRFDEHGVLVGYEEKIRGGVQLRDLNGRRIGARFADVRSRGNNPNNKGLTIIVHAQPAPVGTASVTTMDELVGLAGLSPYIN
;
A
#
# COMPACT_ATOMS: atom_id res chain seq x y z
N MET A 1 -29.29 38.74 -33.46
CA MET A 1 -28.18 37.81 -33.82
C MET A 1 -27.02 37.78 -32.82
N ARG A 2 -26.61 38.89 -32.16
CA ARG A 2 -25.43 38.90 -31.26
C ARG A 2 -25.59 38.13 -29.93
N LEU A 3 -26.81 38.01 -29.39
CA LEU A 3 -27.06 37.24 -28.16
C LEU A 3 -26.95 35.72 -28.36
N ALA A 4 -27.39 35.19 -29.51
CA ALA A 4 -27.35 33.75 -29.78
C ALA A 4 -25.91 33.23 -29.92
N VAL A 5 -25.01 34.06 -30.46
CA VAL A 5 -23.60 33.70 -30.64
C VAL A 5 -22.86 33.66 -29.30
N THR A 6 -23.13 34.61 -28.40
CA THR A 6 -22.49 34.66 -27.08
C THR A 6 -22.92 33.52 -26.17
N THR A 7 -24.19 33.11 -26.21
CA THR A 7 -24.67 31.93 -25.47
C THR A 7 -24.07 30.63 -26.00
N MET A 8 -23.80 30.53 -27.31
CA MET A 8 -23.21 29.35 -27.92
C MET A 8 -21.73 29.18 -27.51
N ILE A 9 -20.98 30.28 -27.44
CA ILE A 9 -19.57 30.28 -27.00
C ILE A 9 -19.46 29.89 -25.52
N LEU A 10 -20.36 30.41 -24.67
CA LEU A 10 -20.37 30.06 -23.24
C LEU A 10 -20.71 28.59 -23.01
N ALA A 11 -21.64 28.03 -23.78
CA ALA A 11 -22.01 26.62 -23.70
C ALA A 11 -20.88 25.69 -24.18
N LEU A 12 -20.14 26.07 -25.22
CA LEU A 12 -18.95 25.32 -25.66
C LEU A 12 -17.82 25.34 -24.61
N ALA A 13 -17.61 26.49 -23.96
CA ALA A 13 -16.59 26.61 -22.91
C ALA A 13 -16.93 25.78 -21.65
N ALA A 14 -18.21 25.68 -21.29
CA ALA A 14 -18.66 24.86 -20.16
C ALA A 14 -18.46 23.35 -20.41
N LEU A 15 -18.71 22.86 -21.63
CA LEU A 15 -18.52 21.45 -21.98
C LEU A 15 -17.05 21.03 -22.10
N ALA A 16 -16.14 21.96 -22.41
CA ALA A 16 -14.70 21.71 -22.49
C ALA A 16 -14.01 21.58 -21.11
N SER A 17 -14.71 21.91 -20.02
CA SER A 17 -14.23 21.70 -18.64
C SER A 17 -14.42 20.27 -18.12
N GLY A 18 -14.67 19.32 -19.04
CA GLY A 18 -14.79 17.90 -18.72
C GLY A 18 -13.57 17.42 -17.95
N CYS A 19 -13.81 16.99 -16.70
CA CYS A 19 -12.83 16.43 -15.78
C CYS A 19 -11.90 15.44 -16.50
N SER A 20 -10.67 15.84 -16.81
CA SER A 20 -9.64 14.89 -17.20
C SER A 20 -9.30 14.07 -15.95
N SER A 21 -9.89 12.88 -15.83
CA SER A 21 -9.46 11.92 -14.82
C SER A 21 -8.10 11.38 -15.24
N VAL A 22 -7.04 11.89 -14.63
CA VAL A 22 -5.70 11.32 -14.80
C VAL A 22 -5.72 9.94 -14.16
N GLU A 23 -5.58 8.91 -14.99
CA GLU A 23 -5.56 7.52 -14.56
C GLU A 23 -4.11 7.13 -14.24
N TRP A 24 -3.76 7.26 -12.95
CA TRP A 24 -2.43 6.92 -12.45
C TRP A 24 -2.29 5.39 -12.35
N LYS A 25 -1.40 4.82 -13.15
CA LYS A 25 -1.07 3.40 -13.08
C LYS A 25 0.09 3.15 -12.12
N GLN A 26 -0.08 2.22 -11.19
CA GLN A 26 0.99 1.79 -10.31
C GLN A 26 2.02 0.97 -11.11
N MET A 27 3.28 1.40 -11.06
CA MET A 27 4.40 0.73 -11.73
C MET A 27 5.28 -0.07 -10.78
N SER A 28 5.50 0.44 -9.56
CA SER A 28 6.40 -0.20 -8.61
C SER A 28 5.97 0.11 -7.18
N LEU A 29 6.18 -0.88 -6.30
CA LEU A 29 6.04 -0.74 -4.86
C LEU A 29 7.34 -1.24 -4.22
N GLN A 30 8.00 -0.38 -3.45
CA GLN A 30 9.26 -0.69 -2.79
C GLN A 30 9.14 -0.44 -1.28
N PRO A 31 9.51 -1.40 -0.42
CA PRO A 31 9.54 -1.17 1.02
C PRO A 31 10.67 -0.20 1.38
N LEU A 32 10.38 0.75 2.25
CA LEU A 32 11.35 1.66 2.84
C LEU A 32 11.85 1.05 4.15
N ARG A 33 13.17 0.91 4.28
CA ARG A 33 13.79 0.30 5.46
C ARG A 33 14.65 1.31 6.22
N ASN A 34 14.69 1.19 7.54
CA ASN A 34 15.64 1.93 8.38
C ASN A 34 17.01 1.22 8.43
N GLU A 35 17.96 1.80 9.17
CA GLU A 35 19.32 1.25 9.35
C GLU A 35 19.33 -0.15 9.99
N GLN A 36 18.29 -0.49 10.76
CA GLN A 36 18.12 -1.79 11.41
C GLN A 36 17.45 -2.83 10.49
N GLY A 37 17.05 -2.44 9.27
CA GLY A 37 16.37 -3.29 8.31
C GLY A 37 14.85 -3.36 8.48
N PHE A 38 14.26 -2.64 9.45
CA PHE A 38 12.81 -2.61 9.67
C PHE A 38 12.09 -1.84 8.58
N VAL A 39 10.95 -2.35 8.13
CA VAL A 39 10.12 -1.69 7.13
C VAL A 39 9.30 -0.57 7.77
N VAL A 40 9.73 0.67 7.56
CA VAL A 40 9.13 1.89 8.13
C VAL A 40 8.12 2.54 7.19
N GLY A 41 7.95 2.02 5.98
CA GLY A 41 7.05 2.60 4.99
C GLY A 41 7.16 1.93 3.65
N GLN A 42 6.54 2.55 2.66
CA GLN A 42 6.58 2.13 1.26
C GLN A 42 6.70 3.33 0.33
N LYS A 43 7.43 3.13 -0.76
CA LYS A 43 7.51 4.03 -1.89
C LYS A 43 6.76 3.39 -3.06
N GLU A 44 5.76 4.10 -3.53
CA GLU A 44 4.98 3.74 -4.71
C GLU A 44 5.38 4.67 -5.86
N THR A 45 5.70 4.10 -7.02
CA THR A 45 5.92 4.87 -8.24
C THR A 45 4.68 4.72 -9.12
N LEU A 46 4.01 5.84 -9.37
CA LEU A 46 2.84 5.96 -10.22
C LEU A 46 3.25 6.61 -11.55
N CYS A 47 2.59 6.21 -12.63
CA CYS A 47 2.84 6.73 -13.96
C CYS A 47 1.53 7.13 -14.61
N ASP A 48 1.50 8.33 -15.16
CA ASP A 48 0.56 8.70 -16.21
C ASP A 48 1.16 8.22 -17.53
N CYS A 49 0.82 7.00 -17.91
CA CYS A 49 1.36 6.37 -19.13
C CYS A 49 0.95 7.11 -20.41
N LYS A 50 -0.05 8.00 -20.36
CA LYS A 50 -0.50 8.78 -21.52
C LYS A 50 0.33 10.04 -21.70
N ASN A 51 0.65 10.74 -20.61
CA ASN A 51 1.40 12.00 -20.66
C ASN A 51 2.91 11.82 -20.38
N GLY A 52 3.34 10.61 -19.99
CA GLY A 52 4.73 10.30 -19.66
C GLY A 52 5.17 10.79 -18.28
N GLU A 53 4.26 11.33 -17.48
CA GLU A 53 4.56 11.82 -16.14
C GLU A 53 4.73 10.66 -15.16
N ARG A 54 5.71 10.78 -14.26
CA ARG A 54 5.97 9.81 -13.20
C ARG A 54 6.02 10.52 -11.87
N ILE A 55 5.27 10.02 -10.90
CA ILE A 55 5.27 10.54 -9.53
C ILE A 55 5.65 9.43 -8.55
N ALA A 56 6.38 9.79 -7.51
CA ALA A 56 6.68 8.89 -6.40
C ALA A 56 5.88 9.31 -5.18
N ARG A 57 5.06 8.40 -4.66
CA ARG A 57 4.32 8.56 -3.41
C ARG A 57 5.05 7.80 -2.31
N ILE A 58 5.38 8.50 -1.23
CA ILE A 58 5.99 7.91 -0.05
C ILE A 58 4.94 7.86 1.05
N ALA A 59 4.73 6.68 1.61
CA ALA A 59 3.88 6.48 2.77
C ALA A 59 4.73 5.90 3.90
N LEU A 60 4.91 6.69 4.96
CA LEU A 60 5.55 6.24 6.19
C LEU A 60 4.50 5.63 7.13
N PHE A 61 4.89 4.57 7.81
CA PHE A 61 4.04 3.89 8.79
C PHE A 61 4.32 4.44 10.19
N GLU A 62 3.30 4.44 11.05
CA GLU A 62 3.43 4.90 12.43
C GLU A 62 3.97 3.76 13.30
N PRO A 63 5.03 3.98 14.11
CA PRO A 63 5.60 2.93 14.95
C PRO A 63 4.63 2.56 16.07
N ARG A 64 4.55 1.26 16.37
CA ARG A 64 3.74 0.73 17.46
C ARG A 64 4.64 0.11 18.52
N PHE A 65 4.42 0.54 19.76
CA PHE A 65 5.13 0.04 20.93
C PHE A 65 4.21 -0.80 21.82
N ASP A 66 4.78 -1.77 22.53
CA ASP A 66 4.08 -2.50 23.59
C ASP A 66 4.05 -1.72 24.92
N GLU A 67 3.52 -2.35 25.96
CA GLU A 67 3.43 -1.76 27.31
C GLU A 67 4.80 -1.49 27.95
N HIS A 68 5.85 -2.16 27.48
CA HIS A 68 7.23 -1.99 27.94
C HIS A 68 8.01 -0.98 27.09
N GLY A 69 7.37 -0.35 26.09
CA GLY A 69 8.02 0.59 25.18
C GLY A 69 8.85 -0.07 24.08
N VAL A 70 8.72 -1.37 23.86
CA VAL A 70 9.42 -2.12 22.81
C VAL A 70 8.68 -1.97 21.49
N LEU A 71 9.41 -1.67 20.41
CA LEU A 71 8.84 -1.58 19.07
C LEU A 71 8.39 -2.98 18.61
N VAL A 72 7.09 -3.15 18.40
CA VAL A 72 6.49 -4.44 17.99
C VAL A 72 6.03 -4.46 16.54
N GLY A 73 5.95 -3.31 15.88
CA GLY A 73 5.50 -3.22 14.49
C GLY A 73 5.14 -1.81 14.08
N TYR A 74 4.37 -1.71 13.01
CA TYR A 74 3.98 -0.46 12.39
C TYR A 74 2.50 -0.43 11.99
N GLU A 75 1.92 0.76 11.97
CA GLU A 75 0.56 1.06 11.57
C GLU A 75 0.56 1.80 10.23
N GLU A 76 -0.01 1.18 9.20
CA GLU A 76 -0.21 1.80 7.89
C GLU A 76 -1.63 2.37 7.80
N LYS A 77 -1.75 3.69 7.57
CA LYS A 77 -3.04 4.33 7.33
C LYS A 77 -3.55 3.99 5.93
N ILE A 78 -4.66 3.27 5.87
CA ILE A 78 -5.34 2.91 4.62
C ILE A 78 -6.71 3.59 4.55
N ARG A 79 -7.31 3.62 3.36
CA ARG A 79 -8.66 4.18 3.22
C ARG A 79 -9.65 3.33 4.03
N GLY A 80 -10.27 3.94 5.04
CA GLY A 80 -11.26 3.29 5.90
C GLY A 80 -10.70 2.58 7.15
N GLY A 81 -9.39 2.69 7.43
CA GLY A 81 -8.84 2.11 8.65
C GLY A 81 -7.31 2.14 8.71
N VAL A 82 -6.77 1.21 9.48
CA VAL A 82 -5.33 1.04 9.69
C VAL A 82 -4.98 -0.42 9.46
N GLN A 83 -3.89 -0.69 8.76
CA GLN A 83 -3.33 -2.03 8.63
C GLN A 83 -2.15 -2.17 9.59
N LEU A 84 -2.11 -3.27 10.34
CA LEU A 84 -1.02 -3.56 11.26
C LEU A 84 0.03 -4.39 10.51
N ARG A 85 1.28 -3.97 10.58
CA ARG A 85 2.44 -4.64 9.99
C ARG A 85 3.47 -5.00 11.05
N ASP A 86 4.12 -6.14 10.87
CA ASP A 86 5.30 -6.48 11.66
C ASP A 86 6.52 -5.66 11.21
N LEU A 87 7.66 -5.86 11.89
CA LEU A 87 8.93 -5.19 11.59
C LEU A 87 9.47 -5.52 10.18
N ASN A 88 9.04 -6.64 9.59
CA ASN A 88 9.41 -7.05 8.24
C ASN A 88 8.45 -6.49 7.18
N GLY A 89 7.45 -5.71 7.59
CA GLY A 89 6.44 -5.14 6.73
C GLY A 89 5.33 -6.12 6.35
N ARG A 90 5.28 -7.33 6.92
CA ARG A 90 4.20 -8.28 6.66
C ARG A 90 2.96 -7.86 7.43
N ARG A 91 1.81 -7.96 6.77
CA ARG A 91 0.51 -7.68 7.39
C ARG A 91 0.23 -8.72 8.49
N ILE A 92 0.01 -8.23 9.71
CA ILE A 92 -0.35 -9.03 10.88
C ILE A 92 -1.76 -8.72 11.41
N GLY A 93 -2.41 -7.70 10.86
CA GLY A 93 -3.77 -7.36 11.28
C GLY A 93 -4.32 -6.12 10.60
N ALA A 94 -5.49 -5.70 11.05
CA ALA A 94 -6.10 -4.43 10.68
C ALA A 94 -6.95 -3.90 11.84
N ARG A 95 -7.05 -2.58 11.93
CA ARG A 95 -7.91 -1.87 12.84
C ARG A 95 -8.85 -0.98 12.04
N PHE A 96 -10.14 -1.22 12.17
CA PHE A 96 -11.17 -0.42 11.52
C PHE A 96 -11.81 0.50 12.55
N ALA A 97 -11.80 1.79 12.27
CA ALA A 97 -12.56 2.74 13.06
C ALA A 97 -14.03 2.66 12.62
N ASP A 98 -14.92 2.24 13.52
CA ASP A 98 -16.36 2.36 13.27
C ASP A 98 -16.75 3.84 13.33
N VAL A 99 -16.92 4.44 12.16
CA VAL A 99 -17.27 5.87 12.01
C VAL A 99 -18.70 6.14 12.49
N ARG A 100 -19.58 5.12 12.52
CA ARG A 100 -20.98 5.26 12.98
C ARG A 100 -21.07 5.41 14.49
N SER A 101 -20.14 4.80 15.23
CA SER A 101 -20.15 4.83 16.69
C SER A 101 -19.59 6.12 17.30
N ARG A 102 -18.87 6.97 16.54
CA ARG A 102 -18.27 8.20 17.09
C ARG A 102 -19.28 9.25 17.55
N GLY A 103 -20.52 9.20 17.05
CA GLY A 103 -21.59 10.10 17.49
C GLY A 103 -22.04 9.84 18.93
N ASN A 104 -22.01 8.58 19.38
CA ASN A 104 -22.54 8.17 20.69
C ASN A 104 -21.46 7.64 21.66
N ASN A 105 -20.24 7.36 21.20
CA ASN A 105 -19.13 6.92 22.05
C ASN A 105 -17.78 7.44 21.52
N PRO A 106 -17.32 8.61 22.00
CA PRO A 106 -16.06 9.22 21.55
C PRO A 106 -14.82 8.40 21.94
N ASN A 107 -14.94 7.48 22.91
CA ASN A 107 -13.86 6.58 23.34
C ASN A 107 -13.85 5.24 22.59
N ASN A 108 -14.72 5.05 21.59
CA ASN A 108 -14.71 3.80 20.82
C ASN A 108 -13.42 3.71 20.00
N LYS A 109 -12.55 2.78 20.41
CA LYS A 109 -11.25 2.50 19.77
C LYS A 109 -11.39 1.74 18.44
N GLY A 110 -12.60 1.41 18.01
CA GLY A 110 -12.88 0.62 16.81
C GLY A 110 -12.59 -0.87 17.01
N LEU A 111 -12.79 -1.65 15.96
CA LEU A 111 -12.52 -3.09 15.96
C LEU A 111 -11.07 -3.33 15.51
N THR A 112 -10.26 -3.95 16.36
CA THR A 112 -8.90 -4.41 16.00
C THR A 112 -8.93 -5.91 15.79
N ILE A 113 -8.61 -6.36 14.58
CA ILE A 113 -8.45 -7.77 14.23
C ILE A 113 -6.96 -8.03 14.02
N ILE A 114 -6.35 -8.75 14.96
CA ILE A 114 -4.97 -9.23 14.83
C ILE A 114 -5.03 -10.67 14.36
N VAL A 115 -4.48 -10.94 13.18
CA VAL A 115 -4.38 -12.29 12.65
C VAL A 115 -3.01 -12.81 13.03
N HIS A 116 -2.96 -13.61 14.09
CA HIS A 116 -1.76 -14.37 14.42
C HIS A 116 -1.65 -15.51 13.40
N ALA A 117 -0.80 -15.33 12.40
CA ALA A 117 -0.32 -16.48 11.64
C ALA A 117 0.49 -17.33 12.62
N GLN A 118 -0.01 -18.52 12.94
CA GLN A 118 0.75 -19.53 13.66
C GLN A 118 2.09 -19.68 12.92
N PRO A 119 3.25 -19.60 13.61
CA PRO A 119 4.53 -19.73 12.94
C PRO A 119 4.53 -21.07 12.23
N ALA A 120 4.38 -21.05 10.90
CA ALA A 120 4.66 -22.22 10.10
C ALA A 120 6.12 -22.56 10.39
N PRO A 121 6.45 -23.84 10.69
CA PRO A 121 7.85 -24.23 10.77
C PRO A 121 8.49 -23.79 9.46
N VAL A 122 9.41 -22.82 9.54
CA VAL A 122 10.21 -22.41 8.40
C VAL A 122 11.11 -23.60 8.15
N GLY A 123 10.68 -24.48 7.24
CA GLY A 123 11.53 -25.54 6.72
C GLY A 123 12.65 -24.87 5.95
N THR A 124 13.75 -24.56 6.63
CA THR A 124 15.00 -24.21 5.97
C THR A 124 15.49 -25.48 5.29
N ALA A 125 15.22 -25.62 4.00
CA ALA A 125 15.85 -26.66 3.20
C ALA A 125 17.36 -26.37 3.18
N SER A 126 18.13 -27.19 3.90
CA SER A 126 19.59 -27.17 3.82
C SER A 126 19.99 -27.85 2.52
N VAL A 127 20.14 -27.06 1.47
CA VAL A 127 20.65 -27.54 0.19
C VAL A 127 22.17 -27.53 0.26
N THR A 128 22.79 -28.66 -0.08
CA THR A 128 24.27 -28.81 0.01
C THR A 128 24.98 -28.63 -1.33
N THR A 129 24.23 -28.62 -2.44
CA THR A 129 24.79 -28.53 -3.80
C THR A 129 23.99 -27.56 -4.68
N MET A 130 24.65 -26.93 -5.65
CA MET A 130 23.96 -25.97 -6.55
C MET A 130 22.90 -26.63 -7.43
N ASP A 131 23.11 -27.88 -7.85
CA ASP A 131 22.14 -28.61 -8.69
C ASP A 131 20.82 -28.88 -7.96
N GLU A 132 20.91 -29.15 -6.66
CA GLU A 132 19.75 -29.37 -5.78
C GLU A 132 18.98 -28.05 -5.55
N LEU A 133 19.68 -26.91 -5.55
CA LEU A 133 19.08 -25.57 -5.44
C LEU A 133 18.31 -25.21 -6.72
N VAL A 134 18.86 -25.55 -7.88
CA VAL A 134 18.24 -25.35 -9.20
C VAL A 134 16.98 -26.21 -9.35
N GLY A 135 17.03 -27.46 -8.88
CA GLY A 135 15.87 -28.36 -8.82
C GLY A 135 14.75 -27.85 -7.90
N LEU A 136 15.10 -27.38 -6.69
CA LEU A 136 14.13 -26.83 -5.73
C LEU A 136 13.49 -25.51 -6.21
N ALA A 137 14.24 -24.68 -6.94
CA ALA A 137 13.75 -23.43 -7.51
C ALA A 137 12.83 -23.63 -8.74
N GLY A 138 12.64 -24.88 -9.20
CA GLY A 138 11.85 -25.18 -10.40
C GLY A 138 12.49 -24.64 -11.69
N LEU A 139 13.78 -24.31 -11.64
CA LEU A 139 14.55 -23.76 -12.76
C LEU A 139 15.17 -24.92 -13.55
N SER A 140 14.35 -25.82 -14.09
CA SER A 140 14.88 -26.81 -15.04
C SER A 140 15.49 -26.07 -16.24
N PRO A 141 16.71 -26.41 -16.69
CA PRO A 141 17.24 -25.85 -17.91
C PRO A 141 16.33 -26.27 -19.08
N TYR A 142 15.78 -25.29 -19.81
CA TYR A 142 15.26 -25.54 -21.15
C TYR A 142 16.46 -25.92 -22.01
N ILE A 143 16.62 -27.23 -22.26
CA ILE A 143 17.54 -27.74 -23.27
C ILE A 143 16.75 -27.78 -24.58
N ASN A 144 17.14 -26.96 -25.56
CA ASN A 144 16.90 -27.24 -26.98
C ASN A 144 18.06 -28.10 -27.49
#